data_AF-A0A0K8SPY7-F1
#
_entry.id   AF-A0A0K8SPY7-F1
#
_cell.length_a   1.000
_cell.length_b   1.000
_cell.length_c   1.000
_cell.angle_alpha   90.00
_cell.angle_beta   90.00
_cell.angle_gamma   90.00
#
_symmetry.space_group_name_H-M   'P 1'
#
loop_
_entity.id
_entity.type
_entity.pdbx_description
1 polymer ?
#
loop_
_entity_poly.entity_id
_entity_poly.type
_entity_poly.pdbx_seq_one_letter_code
_entity_poly.pdbx_strand_id
1 'polypeptide(L)'
;MTLSEIIYKKIYRRTSTYLLACVVCAYIFEHAFDGATEMAFRRINQGKLWEDMKALPHPCVERVSRSQPGPPASNFVTHPSENGNPIWTQFRRLYKNESIKRR
;
A
#
# COMPACT_ATOMS: atom_id res chain seq x y z
N MET A 1 -4.84 45.03 -8.92
CA MET A 1 -3.99 43.84 -8.67
C MET A 1 -4.82 42.63 -9.01
N THR A 2 -4.49 41.95 -10.10
CA THR A 2 -5.16 40.72 -10.51
C THR A 2 -4.51 39.51 -9.83
N LEU A 3 -5.23 38.38 -9.73
CA LEU A 3 -4.69 37.15 -9.15
C LEU A 3 -3.43 36.68 -9.91
N SER A 4 -3.45 36.78 -11.23
CA SER A 4 -2.31 36.42 -12.10
C SER A 4 -1.09 37.31 -11.83
N GLU A 5 -1.26 38.62 -11.62
CA GLU A 5 -0.17 39.53 -11.27
C GLU A 5 0.47 39.18 -9.91
N ILE A 6 -0.34 38.76 -8.94
CA ILE A 6 0.15 38.36 -7.61
C ILE A 6 0.99 37.08 -7.71
N ILE A 7 0.48 36.07 -8.41
CA ILE A 7 1.18 34.79 -8.60
C ILE A 7 2.48 35.00 -9.39
N TYR A 8 2.45 35.82 -10.45
CA TYR A 8 3.64 36.15 -11.21
C TYR A 8 4.72 36.81 -10.35
N LYS A 9 4.35 37.83 -9.57
CA LYS A 9 5.30 38.55 -8.71
C LYS A 9 5.85 37.70 -7.57
N LYS A 10 5.06 36.76 -7.04
CA LYS A 10 5.42 35.93 -5.88
C LYS A 10 6.17 34.65 -6.25
N ILE A 11 5.75 33.96 -7.31
CA ILE A 11 6.22 32.59 -7.62
C ILE A 11 7.06 32.58 -8.89
N TYR A 12 6.56 33.17 -9.99
CA TYR A 12 7.20 33.09 -11.31
C TYR A 12 8.32 34.12 -11.55
N ARG A 13 8.49 35.12 -10.68
CA ARG A 13 9.46 36.22 -10.86
C ARG A 13 10.92 35.79 -10.74
N ARG A 14 11.23 34.79 -9.90
CA ARG A 14 12.59 34.25 -9.71
C ARG A 14 12.62 32.78 -10.12
N THR A 15 13.65 32.39 -10.87
CA THR A 15 13.78 31.01 -11.37
C THR A 15 13.88 29.98 -10.25
N SER A 16 14.59 30.31 -9.16
CA SER A 16 14.72 29.42 -8.00
C SER A 16 13.38 29.15 -7.28
N THR A 17 12.55 30.18 -7.08
CA THR A 17 11.22 30.01 -6.46
C THR A 17 10.25 29.31 -7.39
N TYR A 18 10.36 29.55 -8.70
CA TYR A 18 9.58 28.87 -9.71
C TYR A 18 9.86 27.36 -9.73
N LEU A 19 11.14 26.96 -9.79
CA LEU A 19 11.52 25.55 -9.79
C LEU A 19 11.08 24.85 -8.50
N LEU A 20 11.25 25.51 -7.34
CA LEU A 20 10.75 24.98 -6.06
C LEU A 20 9.24 24.75 -6.11
N ALA A 21 8.48 25.72 -6.61
CA ALA A 21 7.03 25.59 -6.74
C ALA A 21 6.64 24.45 -7.68
N CYS A 22 7.34 24.26 -8.81
CA CYS A 22 7.10 23.13 -9.71
C CYS A 22 7.33 21.78 -9.02
N VAL A 23 8.42 21.62 -8.27
CA VAL A 23 8.72 20.35 -7.56
C VAL A 23 7.66 20.07 -6.50
N VAL A 24 7.30 21.08 -5.69
CA VAL A 24 6.27 20.94 -4.66
C VAL A 24 4.91 20.62 -5.29
N CYS A 25 4.54 21.32 -6.36
CA CYS A 25 3.29 21.05 -7.07
C CYS A 25 3.28 19.64 -7.69
N ALA A 26 4.39 19.18 -8.26
CA ALA A 26 4.49 17.85 -8.82
C ALA A 26 4.29 16.77 -7.75
N TYR A 27 4.92 16.94 -6.58
CA TYR A 27 4.77 16.00 -5.46
C TYR A 27 3.32 15.94 -4.94
N ILE A 28 2.70 17.11 -4.71
CA ILE A 28 1.30 17.16 -4.26
C ILE A 28 0.37 16.60 -5.33
N PHE A 29 0.63 16.91 -6.60
CA PHE A 29 -0.15 16.42 -7.73
C PHE A 29 -0.07 14.89 -7.82
N GLU A 30 1.11 14.29 -7.78
CA GLU A 30 1.30 12.83 -7.80
C GLU A 30 0.48 12.17 -6.69
N HIS A 31 0.65 12.63 -5.45
CA HIS A 31 -0.04 12.04 -4.31
C HIS A 31 -1.57 12.16 -4.39
N ALA A 32 -2.07 13.33 -4.83
CA ALA A 32 -3.50 13.53 -5.01
C ALA A 32 -4.05 12.74 -6.21
N PHE A 33 -3.29 12.64 -7.29
CA PHE A 33 -3.69 11.97 -8.52
C PHE A 33 -3.77 10.46 -8.33
N ASP A 34 -2.83 9.85 -7.62
CA ASP A 34 -2.87 8.42 -7.29
C ASP A 34 -4.14 8.08 -6.50
N GLY A 35 -4.48 8.86 -5.48
CA GLY A 35 -5.70 8.67 -4.72
C GLY A 35 -6.97 8.90 -5.55
N ALA A 36 -6.99 9.96 -6.36
CA ALA A 36 -8.14 10.31 -7.18
C ALA A 36 -8.42 9.27 -8.28
N THR A 37 -7.38 8.80 -8.96
CA THR A 37 -7.51 7.78 -10.01
C THR A 37 -7.93 6.43 -9.46
N GLU A 38 -7.39 6.02 -8.31
CA GLU A 38 -7.81 4.80 -7.64
C GLU A 38 -9.29 4.86 -7.24
N MET A 39 -9.74 5.99 -6.67
CA MET A 39 -11.16 6.19 -6.34
C MET A 39 -12.04 6.16 -7.59
N ALA A 40 -11.63 6.82 -8.67
CA ALA A 40 -12.37 6.82 -9.93
C ALA A 40 -12.44 5.40 -10.52
N PHE A 41 -11.32 4.69 -10.55
CA PHE A 41 -11.23 3.33 -11.07
C PHE A 41 -12.11 2.35 -10.28
N ARG A 42 -12.05 2.41 -8.94
CA ARG A 42 -12.89 1.58 -8.08
C ARG A 42 -14.37 1.86 -8.28
N ARG A 43 -14.76 3.13 -8.43
CA ARG A 43 -16.16 3.51 -8.71
C ARG A 43 -16.66 2.97 -10.06
N ILE A 44 -15.80 2.97 -11.08
CA ILE A 44 -16.17 2.43 -12.40
C ILE A 44 -16.25 0.90 -12.38
N ASN A 45 -15.43 0.24 -11.56
CA ASN A 45 -15.30 -1.22 -11.54
C ASN A 45 -15.93 -1.89 -10.29
N GLN A 46 -16.92 -1.23 -9.68
CA GLN A 46 -17.63 -1.77 -8.52
C GLN A 46 -18.20 -3.17 -8.82
N GLY A 47 -17.97 -4.11 -7.91
CA GLY A 47 -18.44 -5.49 -8.02
C GLY A 47 -17.60 -6.39 -8.92
N LYS A 48 -16.63 -5.84 -9.66
CA LYS A 48 -15.65 -6.62 -10.45
C LYS A 48 -14.29 -6.69 -9.78
N LEU A 49 -14.02 -5.82 -8.83
CA LEU A 49 -12.76 -5.81 -8.12
C LEU A 49 -12.67 -7.00 -7.18
N TRP A 50 -11.49 -7.60 -7.09
CA TRP A 50 -11.23 -8.75 -6.21
C TRP A 50 -11.60 -8.47 -4.74
N GLU A 51 -11.39 -7.23 -4.28
CA GLU A 51 -11.75 -6.80 -2.93
C GLU A 51 -13.25 -6.84 -2.69
N ASP A 52 -14.07 -6.54 -3.71
CA ASP A 52 -15.54 -6.62 -3.62
C ASP A 52 -16.00 -8.09 -3.60
N MET A 53 -15.28 -8.98 -4.30
CA MET A 53 -15.59 -10.40 -4.31
C MET A 53 -15.30 -11.03 -2.95
N LYS A 54 -14.10 -10.82 -2.39
CA LYS A 54 -13.71 -11.36 -1.07
C LYS A 54 -14.68 -11.00 0.06
N ALA A 55 -15.25 -9.80 0.00
CA ALA A 55 -16.18 -9.30 1.01
C ALA A 55 -17.53 -10.02 0.98
N LEU A 56 -17.85 -10.69 -0.13
CA LEU A 56 -19.01 -11.56 -0.20
C LEU A 56 -18.72 -12.87 0.55
N PRO A 57 -19.66 -13.37 1.36
CA PRO A 57 -19.57 -14.72 1.91
C PRO A 57 -19.59 -15.72 0.75
N HIS A 58 -18.41 -16.18 0.36
CA HIS A 58 -18.26 -17.18 -0.68
C HIS A 58 -18.60 -18.57 -0.13
N PRO A 59 -19.65 -19.27 -0.61
CA PRO A 59 -19.93 -20.65 -0.20
C PRO A 59 -18.85 -21.65 -0.66
N CYS A 60 -17.92 -21.22 -1.53
CA CYS A 60 -16.86 -22.06 -2.09
C CYS A 60 -15.63 -22.19 -1.18
N VAL A 61 -15.31 -21.18 -0.35
CA VAL A 61 -14.16 -21.23 0.59
C VAL A 61 -14.44 -22.22 1.72
N GLU A 62 -15.70 -22.29 2.18
CA GLU A 62 -16.09 -23.22 3.23
C GLU A 62 -15.95 -24.69 2.82
N ARG A 63 -16.06 -24.99 1.51
CA ARG A 63 -15.88 -26.36 1.00
C ARG A 63 -14.43 -26.84 1.08
N VAL A 64 -13.46 -25.94 0.97
CA VAL A 64 -12.02 -26.25 1.11
C VAL A 64 -11.65 -26.43 2.58
N SER A 65 -12.21 -25.62 3.48
CA SER A 65 -11.98 -25.75 4.93
C SER A 65 -12.63 -27.00 5.53
N ARG A 66 -13.75 -27.48 4.96
CA ARG A 66 -14.48 -28.66 5.44
C ARG A 66 -13.93 -29.99 4.91
N SER A 67 -13.03 -29.96 3.93
CA SER A 67 -12.43 -31.16 3.32
C SER A 67 -11.03 -31.50 3.86
N GLN A 68 -10.45 -30.64 4.70
CA GLN A 68 -9.23 -30.95 5.44
C GLN A 68 -9.62 -31.61 6.79
N PRO A 69 -9.30 -32.89 7.04
CA PRO A 69 -9.32 -33.39 8.41
C PRO A 69 -8.31 -32.55 9.20
N GLY A 70 -8.79 -31.84 10.23
CA GLY A 70 -7.96 -30.91 10.99
C GLY A 70 -6.71 -31.60 11.55
N PRO A 71 -5.52 -30.98 11.46
CA PRO A 71 -4.36 -31.49 12.18
C PRO A 71 -4.63 -31.44 13.69
N PRO A 72 -4.08 -32.38 14.48
CA PRO A 72 -4.32 -32.45 15.91
C PRO A 72 -4.01 -31.11 16.59
N ALA A 73 -4.83 -30.76 17.59
CA ALA A 73 -4.91 -29.47 18.28
C ALA A 73 -3.66 -29.05 19.08
N SER A 74 -2.47 -29.56 18.77
CA SER A 74 -1.24 -29.26 19.51
C SER A 74 -0.47 -28.04 19.01
N ASN A 75 -0.84 -27.44 17.88
CA ASN A 75 -0.05 -26.36 17.25
C ASN A 75 -0.88 -25.08 17.01
N PHE A 76 -1.69 -24.65 17.97
CA PHE A 76 -2.28 -23.31 17.94
C PHE A 76 -1.20 -22.27 18.32
N VAL A 77 -0.35 -21.93 17.36
CA VAL A 77 0.56 -20.78 17.49
C VAL A 77 -0.28 -19.52 17.29
N THR A 78 -0.56 -18.81 18.37
CA THR A 78 -1.12 -17.45 18.31
C THR A 78 -0.17 -16.56 17.52
N HIS A 79 -0.57 -16.10 16.34
CA HIS A 79 0.13 -15.02 15.66
C HIS A 79 -0.16 -13.70 16.38
N PRO A 80 0.85 -12.94 16.83
CA PRO A 80 0.63 -11.58 17.29
C PRO A 80 0.26 -10.71 16.09
N SER A 81 -0.91 -10.08 16.18
CA SER A 81 -1.32 -8.95 15.36
C SER A 81 -0.39 -7.77 15.65
N GLU A 82 0.63 -7.56 14.84
CA GLU A 82 1.30 -6.26 14.76
C GLU A 82 2.04 -6.10 13.42
N ASN A 83 1.49 -5.24 12.57
CA ASN A 83 2.19 -4.34 11.63
C ASN A 83 3.64 -4.72 11.28
N GLY A 84 3.83 -5.60 10.29
CA GLY A 84 5.15 -5.89 9.75
C GLY A 84 5.14 -7.03 8.75
N ASN A 85 5.39 -6.72 7.48
CA ASN A 85 5.44 -7.68 6.38
C ASN A 85 6.32 -8.91 6.75
N PRO A 86 5.77 -10.14 6.80
CA PRO A 86 6.45 -11.31 7.36
C PRO A 86 7.61 -11.85 6.51
N ILE A 87 7.76 -11.37 5.27
CA ILE A 87 8.85 -11.76 4.36
C ILE A 87 10.21 -11.27 4.88
N TRP A 88 10.28 -10.04 5.39
CA TRP A 88 11.54 -9.43 5.83
C TRP A 88 12.05 -9.99 7.17
N THR A 89 11.14 -10.37 8.06
CA THR A 89 11.50 -11.00 9.35
C THR A 89 12.03 -12.43 9.16
N GLN A 90 11.50 -13.18 8.18
CA GLN A 90 12.04 -14.49 7.80
C GLN A 90 13.42 -14.38 7.13
N PHE A 91 13.60 -13.44 6.19
CA PHE A 91 14.90 -13.24 5.53
C PHE A 91 16.01 -12.85 6.51
N ARG A 92 15.73 -11.98 7.49
CA ARG A 92 16.71 -11.59 8.51
C ARG A 92 17.16 -12.76 9.39
N ARG A 93 16.26 -13.71 9.69
CA ARG A 93 16.61 -14.92 10.46
C ARG A 93 17.52 -15.86 9.68
N LEU A 94 17.25 -16.07 8.39
CA LEU A 94 18.08 -16.94 7.55
C LEU A 94 19.51 -16.38 7.39
N TYR A 95 19.64 -15.07 7.16
CA TYR A 95 20.96 -14.45 7.00
C TYR A 95 21.79 -14.42 8.29
N LYS A 96 21.14 -14.28 9.46
CA LYS A 96 21.85 -14.21 10.75
C LYS A 96 22.38 -15.58 11.23
N ASN A 97 21.75 -16.68 10.84
CA ASN A 97 22.23 -18.03 11.20
C ASN A 97 23.38 -18.50 10.31
N GLU A 98 23.42 -18.10 9.04
CA GLU A 98 24.52 -18.42 8.11
C GLU A 98 25.84 -17.73 8.47
N SER A 99 25.81 -16.50 9.01
CA SER A 99 27.02 -15.75 9.35
C SER A 99 27.70 -16.23 10.65
N ILE A 100 26.98 -16.92 11.52
CA ILE A 100 27.52 -17.52 12.76
C ILE A 100 28.18 -18.87 12.49
N LYS A 101 27.77 -19.58 11.43
CA LYS A 101 28.32 -20.89 11.06
C LYS A 101 29.64 -20.81 10.27
N ARG A 102 30.08 -19.61 9.89
CA ARG A 102 31.35 -19.33 9.19
C ARG A 102 32.38 -18.59 10.06
N ARG A 103 32.32 -18.73 11.38
CA ARG A 103 33.41 -18.36 12.29
C ARG A 103 33.86 -19.56 13.08
#